data_AF-A0A399IT02-F1
#
_entry.id   AF-A0A399IT02-F1
#
_cell.length_a   1.000
_cell.length_b   1.000
_cell.length_c   1.000
_cell.angle_alpha   90.00
_cell.angle_beta   90.00
_cell.angle_gamma   90.00
#
_symmetry.space_group_name_H-M   'P 1'
#
loop_
_entity.id
_entity.type
_entity.pdbx_description
1 polymer ?
#
loop_
_entity_poly.entity_id
_entity_poly.type
_entity_poly.pdbx_seq_one_letter_code
_entity_poly.pdbx_strand_id
1 'polypeptide(L)'
;MDEIDFTLKALNSEYKEGIEIFQPQWYSQSQYYYFEEFMEENKVKSRIYGKDEIEYEKERMYWLGYCLQAWSNRTNLSGKEISQLLGEIGVEHLLRNYKIYHTVDPMYVFEDCEDCLNIKRK
;
A
#
# COMPACT_ATOMS: atom_id res chain seq x y z
N MET A 1 -13.71 -11.19 0.35
CA MET A 1 -12.83 -10.28 -0.41
C MET A 1 -11.49 -10.97 -0.42
N ASP A 2 -10.91 -11.24 -1.58
CA ASP A 2 -9.52 -11.70 -1.60
C ASP A 2 -8.58 -10.50 -1.39
N GLU A 3 -7.30 -10.79 -1.24
CA GLU A 3 -6.27 -9.81 -0.96
C GLU A 3 -6.00 -8.81 -2.09
N ILE A 4 -6.22 -9.22 -3.34
CA ILE A 4 -6.06 -8.35 -4.51
C ILE A 4 -7.22 -7.37 -4.57
N ASP A 5 -8.46 -7.86 -4.48
CA ASP A 5 -9.68 -7.05 -4.46
C ASP A 5 -9.66 -6.06 -3.28
N PHE A 6 -9.18 -6.51 -2.11
CA PHE A 6 -9.02 -5.63 -0.95
C PHE A 6 -7.99 -4.52 -1.19
N THR A 7 -6.82 -4.88 -1.72
CA THR A 7 -5.74 -3.92 -1.98
C THR A 7 -6.15 -2.91 -3.05
N LEU A 8 -6.84 -3.36 -4.10
CA LEU A 8 -7.42 -2.49 -5.12
C LEU A 8 -8.50 -1.58 -4.54
N LYS A 9 -9.36 -2.09 -3.67
CA LYS A 9 -10.37 -1.28 -2.98
C LYS A 9 -9.72 -0.18 -2.15
N ALA A 10 -8.63 -0.49 -1.44
CA ALA A 10 -7.86 0.49 -0.67
C ALA A 10 -7.24 1.55 -1.59
N LEU A 11 -6.52 1.12 -2.64
CA LEU A 11 -5.88 2.01 -3.59
C LEU A 11 -6.86 2.87 -4.42
N ASN A 12 -8.16 2.51 -4.43
CA ASN A 12 -9.22 3.28 -5.06
C ASN A 12 -10.01 4.16 -4.09
N SER A 13 -9.93 3.96 -2.77
CA SER A 13 -10.64 4.79 -1.78
C SER A 13 -9.91 6.09 -1.45
N GLU A 14 -10.47 6.89 -0.54
CA GLU A 14 -9.86 8.12 -0.01
C GLU A 14 -8.58 7.82 0.79
N TYR A 15 -8.34 6.56 1.17
CA TYR A 15 -7.07 6.11 1.80
C TYR A 15 -5.84 6.55 1.00
N LYS A 16 -5.92 6.51 -0.34
CA LYS A 16 -4.78 6.88 -1.19
C LYS A 16 -4.35 8.34 -1.03
N GLU A 17 -5.27 9.20 -0.58
CA GLU A 17 -5.03 10.62 -0.30
C GLU A 17 -4.32 10.80 1.06
N GLY A 18 -4.52 9.86 1.99
CA GLY A 18 -3.80 9.79 3.27
C GLY A 18 -2.30 9.49 3.13
N ILE A 19 -1.87 8.99 1.97
CA ILE A 19 -0.46 8.77 1.62
C ILE A 19 0.24 10.09 1.30
N GLU A 20 -0.52 11.08 0.81
CA GLU A 20 -0.02 12.39 0.34
C GLU A 20 0.15 13.39 1.49
N ILE A 21 0.08 12.95 2.75
CA ILE A 21 0.07 13.86 3.90
C ILE A 21 1.48 14.42 4.18
N PHE A 22 1.85 15.42 3.39
CA PHE A 22 2.51 16.64 3.86
C PHE A 22 1.50 17.82 3.87
N GLN A 23 0.20 17.52 3.93
CA GLN A 23 -0.90 18.50 3.95
C GLN A 23 -1.17 18.94 5.41
N PRO A 24 -0.92 20.22 5.77
CA PRO A 24 -0.89 20.65 7.17
C PRO A 24 -2.18 20.48 7.98
N GLN A 25 -3.33 20.49 7.32
CA GLN A 25 -4.65 20.34 7.93
C GLN A 25 -4.89 18.94 8.53
N TRP A 26 -4.02 17.97 8.24
CA TRP A 26 -4.14 16.60 8.72
C TRP A 26 -3.07 16.23 9.75
N TYR A 27 -2.19 17.15 10.20
CA TYR A 27 -1.14 16.85 11.20
C TYR A 27 -1.69 16.38 12.57
N SER A 28 -2.96 16.65 12.88
CA SER A 28 -3.59 16.20 14.12
C SER A 28 -3.99 14.72 14.10
N GLN A 29 -4.07 14.10 12.92
CA GLN A 29 -4.40 12.69 12.73
C GLN A 29 -3.24 12.04 11.98
N SER A 30 -2.55 11.08 12.60
CA SER A 30 -1.42 10.42 11.95
C SER A 30 -1.84 9.88 10.56
N GLN A 31 -0.91 9.77 9.62
CA GLN A 31 -1.16 9.12 8.31
C GLN A 31 -1.77 7.72 8.41
N TYR A 32 -1.63 7.07 9.57
CA TYR A 32 -2.22 5.77 9.87
C TYR A 32 -3.69 5.84 10.32
N TYR A 33 -4.25 7.03 10.57
CA TYR A 33 -5.64 7.20 11.00
C TYR A 33 -6.63 6.76 9.92
N TYR A 34 -6.54 7.33 8.71
CA TYR A 34 -7.37 6.92 7.57
C TYR A 34 -7.17 5.46 7.18
N PHE A 35 -5.95 5.00 7.38
CA PHE A 35 -5.59 3.63 7.15
C PHE A 35 -6.27 2.68 8.17
N GLU A 36 -6.31 3.05 9.44
CA GLU A 36 -7.01 2.31 10.49
C GLU A 36 -8.53 2.37 10.33
N GLU A 37 -9.10 3.54 10.00
CA GLU A 37 -10.52 3.70 9.70
C GLU A 37 -10.93 2.81 8.51
N PHE A 38 -10.18 2.84 7.41
CA PHE A 38 -10.43 1.98 6.26
C PHE A 38 -10.34 0.49 6.64
N MET A 39 -9.36 0.10 7.45
CA MET A 39 -9.23 -1.28 7.92
C MET A 39 -10.41 -1.70 8.81
N GLU A 40 -10.87 -0.83 9.69
CA GLU A 40 -12.03 -1.08 10.57
C GLU A 40 -13.33 -1.20 9.77
N GLU A 41 -13.61 -0.26 8.87
CA GLU A 41 -14.79 -0.27 7.99
C GLU A 41 -14.87 -1.55 7.15
N ASN A 42 -13.72 -2.05 6.72
CA ASN A 42 -13.63 -3.24 5.88
C ASN A 42 -13.37 -4.52 6.66
N LYS A 43 -13.39 -4.47 8.00
CA LYS A 43 -13.23 -5.62 8.91
C LYS A 43 -11.95 -6.41 8.63
N VAL A 44 -10.86 -5.72 8.35
CA VAL A 44 -9.55 -6.32 8.07
C VAL A 44 -9.13 -7.16 9.27
N LYS A 45 -8.72 -8.40 9.00
CA LYS A 45 -8.31 -9.29 10.06
C LYS A 45 -6.92 -8.88 10.57
N SER A 46 -6.77 -8.95 11.89
CA SER A 46 -5.50 -8.65 12.56
C SER A 46 -5.03 -9.88 13.32
N ARG A 47 -3.71 -10.02 13.44
CA ARG A 47 -3.08 -11.10 14.20
C ARG A 47 -3.46 -11.02 15.68
N ILE A 48 -3.87 -12.16 16.24
CA ILE A 48 -3.74 -12.44 17.68
C ILE A 48 -2.63 -13.50 17.82
N TYR A 49 -1.57 -13.18 18.55
CA TYR A 49 -0.46 -14.12 18.79
C TYR A 49 -1.01 -15.42 19.42
N GLY A 50 -0.87 -16.57 18.74
CA GLY A 50 -1.03 -17.89 19.37
C GLY A 50 -1.97 -18.92 18.73
N LYS A 51 -2.62 -18.66 17.59
CA LYS A 51 -3.34 -19.71 16.84
C LYS A 51 -3.11 -19.62 15.35
N ASP A 52 -2.82 -20.77 14.77
CA ASP A 52 -2.55 -21.01 13.35
C ASP A 52 -3.72 -20.57 12.46
N GLU A 53 -3.60 -19.38 11.88
CA GLU A 53 -4.10 -19.05 10.55
C GLU A 53 -3.28 -17.85 10.07
N ILE A 54 -2.52 -18.05 8.99
CA ILE A 54 -1.60 -17.04 8.47
C ILE A 54 -2.42 -16.03 7.64
N GLU A 55 -2.86 -14.94 8.27
CA GLU A 55 -3.47 -13.80 7.58
C GLU A 55 -2.67 -12.52 7.86
N TYR A 56 -1.86 -12.12 6.88
CA TYR A 56 -0.98 -10.95 6.91
C TYR A 56 -1.71 -9.63 6.62
N GLU A 57 -3.04 -9.58 6.64
CA GLU A 57 -3.79 -8.48 6.01
C GLU A 57 -3.47 -7.11 6.61
N LYS A 58 -3.50 -6.95 7.93
CA LYS A 58 -3.18 -5.66 8.59
C LYS A 58 -1.71 -5.24 8.38
N GLU A 59 -0.77 -6.15 8.58
CA GLU A 59 0.68 -5.88 8.46
C GLU A 59 1.05 -5.53 7.02
N ARG A 60 0.49 -6.26 6.05
CA ARG A 60 0.65 -6.00 4.61
C ARG A 60 0.14 -4.62 4.24
N MET A 61 -0.96 -4.21 4.85
CA MET A 61 -1.58 -2.93 4.54
C MET A 61 -0.75 -1.77 5.13
N TYR A 62 -0.15 -1.93 6.33
CA TYR A 62 0.81 -0.94 6.83
C TYR A 62 2.06 -0.87 5.96
N TRP A 63 2.56 -2.02 5.51
CA TRP A 63 3.69 -2.09 4.59
C TRP A 63 3.38 -1.39 3.25
N LEU A 64 2.18 -1.60 2.71
CA LEU A 64 1.73 -0.93 1.49
C LEU A 64 1.67 0.59 1.69
N GLY A 65 1.12 1.07 2.80
CA GLY A 65 1.11 2.50 3.12
C GLY A 65 2.51 3.10 3.23
N TYR A 66 3.44 2.37 3.86
CA TYR A 66 4.85 2.75 3.91
C TYR A 66 5.48 2.83 2.51
N CYS A 67 5.22 1.85 1.65
CA CYS A 67 5.72 1.84 0.28
C CYS A 67 5.21 3.04 -0.52
N LEU A 68 3.90 3.28 -0.51
CA LEU A 68 3.31 4.36 -1.27
C LEU A 68 3.82 5.74 -0.82
N GLN A 69 4.02 5.94 0.49
CA GLN A 69 4.63 7.16 1.02
C GLN A 69 6.09 7.30 0.53
N ALA A 70 6.88 6.24 0.61
CA ALA A 70 8.26 6.26 0.16
C ALA A 70 8.37 6.56 -1.34
N TRP A 71 7.47 5.99 -2.15
CA TRP A 71 7.43 6.22 -3.60
C TRP A 71 7.00 7.63 -3.92
N SER A 72 5.93 8.14 -3.28
CA SER A 72 5.45 9.51 -3.48
C SER A 72 6.55 10.53 -3.18
N ASN A 73 7.28 10.37 -2.08
CA ASN A 73 8.39 11.25 -1.72
C ASN A 73 9.55 11.22 -2.72
N ARG A 74 9.81 10.08 -3.37
CA ARG A 74 10.95 9.92 -4.28
C ARG A 74 10.64 10.31 -5.72
N THR A 75 9.42 10.07 -6.19
CA THR A 75 9.01 10.33 -7.58
C THR A 75 8.27 11.65 -7.75
N ASN A 76 7.88 12.29 -6.64
CA ASN A 76 6.99 13.46 -6.62
C ASN A 76 5.64 13.18 -7.29
N LEU A 77 5.24 11.90 -7.37
CA LEU A 77 3.92 11.46 -7.81
C LEU A 77 2.98 11.40 -6.61
N SER A 78 1.72 11.76 -6.85
CA SER A 78 0.62 11.59 -5.92
C SER A 78 0.34 10.10 -5.64
N GLY A 79 -0.24 9.78 -4.49
CA GLY A 79 -0.68 8.42 -4.17
C GLY A 79 -1.69 7.91 -5.20
N LYS A 80 -2.51 8.82 -5.74
CA LYS A 80 -3.40 8.56 -6.88
C LYS A 80 -2.66 8.15 -8.15
N GLU A 81 -1.62 8.88 -8.56
CA GLU A 81 -0.82 8.56 -9.75
C GLU A 81 -0.10 7.23 -9.59
N ILE A 82 0.46 6.96 -8.42
CA ILE A 82 1.13 5.69 -8.11
C ILE A 82 0.14 4.52 -8.15
N SER A 83 -1.04 4.70 -7.56
CA SER A 83 -2.14 3.71 -7.62
C SER A 83 -2.53 3.40 -9.08
N GLN A 84 -2.64 4.44 -9.93
CA GLN A 84 -2.93 4.28 -11.36
C GLN A 84 -1.80 3.57 -12.12
N LEU A 85 -0.54 3.84 -11.78
CA LEU A 85 0.61 3.16 -12.38
C LEU A 85 0.62 1.68 -12.06
N LEU A 86 0.35 1.30 -10.81
CA LEU A 86 0.30 -0.11 -10.40
C LEU A 86 -0.84 -0.86 -11.09
N GLY A 87 -2.05 -0.29 -11.05
CA GLY A 87 -3.25 -0.99 -11.52
C GLY A 87 -3.42 -2.38 -10.87
N GLU A 88 -4.19 -3.25 -11.51
CA GLU A 88 -4.41 -4.62 -11.03
C GLU A 88 -3.13 -5.47 -11.11
N ILE A 89 -2.41 -5.39 -12.24
CA ILE A 89 -1.21 -6.21 -12.48
C ILE A 89 -0.10 -5.90 -11.47
N GLY A 90 0.14 -4.63 -11.17
CA GLY A 90 1.15 -4.21 -10.20
C GLY A 90 0.77 -4.62 -8.78
N VAL A 91 -0.52 -4.56 -8.44
CA VAL A 91 -1.02 -5.05 -7.16
C VAL A 91 -0.83 -6.56 -7.04
N GLU A 92 -1.19 -7.34 -8.06
CA GLU A 92 -0.93 -8.79 -8.07
C GLU A 92 0.55 -9.10 -7.86
N HIS A 93 1.43 -8.37 -8.55
CA HIS A 93 2.87 -8.54 -8.46
C HIS A 93 3.40 -8.24 -7.06
N LEU A 94 2.97 -7.14 -6.45
CA LEU A 94 3.32 -6.78 -5.07
C LEU A 94 2.89 -7.86 -4.08
N LEU A 95 1.66 -8.36 -4.21
CA LEU A 95 1.08 -9.33 -3.28
C LEU A 95 1.74 -10.71 -3.39
N ARG A 96 2.01 -11.19 -4.61
CA ARG A 96 2.72 -12.46 -4.84
C ARG A 96 4.12 -12.47 -4.24
N ASN A 97 4.78 -11.30 -4.22
CA ASN A 97 6.15 -11.15 -3.75
C ASN A 97 6.25 -10.56 -2.32
N TYR A 98 5.12 -10.35 -1.64
CA TYR A 98 5.05 -9.69 -0.33
C TYR A 98 6.06 -10.26 0.68
N LYS A 99 6.22 -11.58 0.75
CA LYS A 99 7.16 -12.25 1.68
C LYS A 99 8.60 -11.77 1.57
N ILE A 100 9.02 -11.34 0.40
CA ILE A 100 10.36 -10.78 0.17
C ILE A 100 10.29 -9.25 0.29
N TYR A 101 9.30 -8.63 -0.36
CA TYR A 101 9.20 -7.18 -0.45
C TYR A 101 9.03 -6.47 0.89
N HIS A 102 8.36 -7.08 1.87
CA HIS A 102 8.23 -6.49 3.21
C HIS A 102 9.52 -6.46 4.03
N THR A 103 10.61 -7.03 3.50
CA THR A 103 11.92 -7.09 4.18
C THR A 103 13.01 -6.24 3.50
N VAL A 104 12.68 -5.58 2.38
CA VAL A 104 13.63 -4.79 1.59
C VAL A 104 13.19 -3.33 1.50
N ASP A 105 14.12 -2.45 1.08
CA ASP A 105 13.81 -1.03 0.88
C ASP A 105 12.70 -0.86 -0.16
N PRO A 106 11.67 -0.03 0.08
CA PRO A 106 10.59 0.20 -0.86
C PRO A 106 11.04 0.62 -2.25
N MET A 107 12.20 1.25 -2.41
CA MET A 107 12.72 1.66 -3.72
C MET A 107 12.93 0.48 -4.65
N TYR A 108 13.53 -0.61 -4.15
CA TYR A 108 13.76 -1.81 -4.95
C TYR A 108 12.44 -2.46 -5.34
N VAL A 109 11.44 -2.39 -4.45
CA VAL A 109 10.08 -2.85 -4.76
C VAL A 109 9.47 -2.00 -5.88
N PHE A 110 9.68 -0.68 -5.87
CA PHE A 110 9.16 0.21 -6.91
C PHE A 110 9.80 -0.05 -8.27
N GLU A 111 11.13 -0.17 -8.30
CA GLU A 111 11.89 -0.43 -9.53
C GLU A 111 11.47 -1.76 -10.16
N ASP A 112 11.33 -2.80 -9.35
CA ASP A 112 10.88 -4.10 -9.81
C ASP A 112 9.42 -4.08 -10.30
N CYS A 113 8.54 -3.29 -9.66
CA CYS A 113 7.19 -3.03 -10.17
C CYS A 113 7.20 -2.30 -11.52
N GLU A 114 8.04 -1.28 -11.69
CA GLU A 114 8.17 -0.56 -12.96
C GLU A 114 8.69 -1.48 -14.08
N ASP A 115 9.66 -2.34 -13.78
CA ASP A 115 10.16 -3.35 -14.71
C ASP A 115 9.07 -4.37 -15.09
N CYS A 116 8.32 -4.87 -14.11
CA CYS A 116 7.19 -5.77 -14.33
C CYS A 116 6.12 -5.13 -15.23
N LEU A 117 5.83 -3.85 -15.03
CA LEU A 117 4.82 -3.11 -15.75
C LEU A 117 5.32 -2.48 -17.06
N ASN A 118 6.60 -2.67 -17.41
CA ASN A 118 7.26 -2.02 -18.54
C ASN A 118 7.13 -0.48 -18.54
N ILE A 119 7.12 0.13 -17.36
CA ILE A 119 7.06 1.59 -17.18
C ILE A 119 8.46 2.15 -17.45
N LYS A 120 8.63 2.85 -18.58
CA LYS A 120 9.89 3.57 -18.85
C LYS A 120 9.86 4.94 -18.19
N ARG A 121 10.75 5.17 -17.21
CA ARG A 121 11.02 6.51 -16.69
C ARG A 121 11.54 7.40 -17.84
N LYS A 122 10.87 8.53 -18.08
CA LYS A 122 11.27 9.52 -19.09
C LYS A 122 12.42 10.39 -18.59
#